data_AF-A0A1I8C6W2-F1
#
_entry.id   AF-A0A1I8C6W2-F1
#
_cell.length_a   1.000
_cell.length_b   1.000
_cell.length_c   1.000
_cell.angle_alpha   90.00
_cell.angle_beta   90.00
_cell.angle_gamma   90.00
#
_symmetry.space_group_name_H-M   'P 1'
#
loop_
_entity.id
_entity.type
_entity.pdbx_description
1 polymer ?
#
loop_
_entity_poly.entity_id
_entity_poly.type
_entity_poly.pdbx_seq_one_letter_code
_entity_poly.pdbx_strand_id
1 'polypeptide(L)'
;MGVKTRPDDEYYWPVFMDINGHVSAFDGDNEMLDVLFDSNDCPIAVSSTTEKYFMGYKQVNESYYYANSTDNFVLKKLNIVNVIADIENLGIYFIGYYTIHNPEPGVAISKTLVSTKPKEKEEEVIMGTGFDLSKYNFEDAEFLGNITEGLDVTIPPGYVIKTNMGIKITEDGGYRFVYVNTNNNTLHTFDDDGGIFNVALDKNGAPIVKDADGNLHDGYKDVNGTIVYSKVSKMNYDFTVTINITIVIEEIKALSRMHPSYYTIFRTDEVPFPKREDNDDDFIESDSTGTILVDSEYAIIPSCFCKMEPDEEMYFPCVVTKENNAKCYTSAGDKPDLVFDSQEAPLTVVGDAKLPGFIIINEVEIYGNLTSIHKSKIFDYKQYNDIPIIEPEEIKSESPNATDEESTNMEEPAEEDGIPDEYEDDDTPPPTEDQFFDNLLVD
;
A
#
# COMPACT_ATOMS: atom_id res chain seq x y z
N MET A 1 -20.96 -8.44 0.14
CA MET A 1 -22.39 -8.82 0.14
C MET A 1 -23.22 -7.60 0.52
N GLY A 2 -24.48 -7.51 0.09
CA GLY A 2 -25.36 -6.41 0.49
C GLY A 2 -26.81 -6.84 0.62
N VAL A 3 -27.59 -6.16 1.46
CA VAL A 3 -29.03 -6.41 1.69
C VAL A 3 -29.82 -5.10 1.63
N LYS A 4 -31.04 -5.14 1.14
CA LYS A 4 -31.96 -4.03 1.38
C LYS A 4 -32.37 -4.01 2.86
N THR A 5 -32.78 -2.87 3.36
CA THR A 5 -33.30 -2.74 4.73
C THR A 5 -34.75 -2.25 4.76
N ARG A 6 -35.23 -1.72 3.62
CA ARG A 6 -36.62 -1.33 3.38
C ARG A 6 -37.06 -1.81 1.99
N PRO A 7 -38.39 -1.96 1.74
CA PRO A 7 -38.88 -2.46 0.46
C PRO A 7 -38.55 -1.56 -0.73
N ASP A 8 -38.50 -0.25 -0.48
CA ASP A 8 -38.29 0.84 -1.43
C ASP A 8 -36.85 1.36 -1.46
N ASP A 9 -35.94 0.74 -0.72
CA ASP A 9 -34.52 1.10 -0.77
C ASP A 9 -33.99 0.97 -2.21
N GLU A 10 -33.45 2.07 -2.73
CA GLU A 10 -32.68 2.09 -3.99
C GLU A 10 -31.28 1.49 -3.82
N TYR A 11 -30.79 1.45 -2.59
CA TYR A 11 -29.43 1.04 -2.23
C TYR A 11 -29.42 -0.25 -1.42
N TYR A 12 -28.29 -0.95 -1.46
CA TYR A 12 -28.04 -2.09 -0.59
C TYR A 12 -27.10 -1.66 0.53
N TRP A 13 -27.39 -2.14 1.72
CA TRP A 13 -26.61 -1.96 2.93
C TRP A 13 -25.58 -3.07 3.08
N PRO A 14 -24.39 -2.77 3.63
CA PRO A 14 -23.38 -3.79 3.87
C PRO A 14 -23.88 -4.86 4.83
N VAL A 15 -23.39 -6.08 4.60
CA VAL A 15 -23.57 -7.21 5.51
C VAL A 15 -22.31 -7.33 6.36
N PHE A 16 -22.50 -7.31 7.68
CA PHE A 16 -21.45 -7.41 8.68
C PHE A 16 -21.44 -8.79 9.30
N MET A 17 -20.29 -9.19 9.82
CA MET A 17 -20.13 -10.46 10.53
C MET A 17 -19.41 -10.20 11.85
N ASP A 18 -19.92 -10.81 12.93
CA ASP A 18 -19.25 -10.78 14.23
C ASP A 18 -18.13 -11.82 14.34
N ILE A 19 -17.36 -11.75 15.43
CA ILE A 19 -16.27 -12.69 15.71
C ILE A 19 -16.73 -14.16 15.88
N ASN A 20 -18.04 -14.39 16.07
CA ASN A 20 -18.65 -15.72 16.22
C ASN A 20 -19.26 -16.24 14.91
N GLY A 21 -19.07 -15.50 13.80
CA GLY A 21 -19.60 -15.81 12.48
C GLY A 21 -21.08 -15.49 12.30
N HIS A 22 -21.74 -14.81 13.23
CA HIS A 22 -23.11 -14.33 13.04
C HIS A 22 -23.12 -13.16 12.07
N VAL A 23 -24.16 -13.10 11.26
CA VAL A 23 -24.26 -12.15 10.16
C VAL A 23 -25.44 -11.23 10.40
N SER A 24 -25.19 -9.93 10.29
CA SER A 24 -26.19 -8.89 10.53
C SER A 24 -26.03 -7.75 9.52
N ALA A 25 -27.06 -6.94 9.37
CA ALA A 25 -26.99 -5.67 8.66
C ALA A 25 -27.52 -4.55 9.57
N PHE A 26 -27.21 -3.31 9.22
CA PHE A 26 -27.72 -2.14 9.93
C PHE A 26 -28.42 -1.22 8.94
N ASP A 27 -29.58 -0.73 9.32
CA ASP A 27 -30.34 0.20 8.48
C ASP A 27 -29.90 1.66 8.65
N GLY A 28 -30.65 2.58 8.03
CA GLY A 28 -30.40 4.01 8.11
C GLY A 28 -30.49 4.59 9.53
N ASP A 29 -31.24 3.93 10.41
CA ASP A 29 -31.50 4.34 11.80
C ASP A 29 -30.60 3.55 12.79
N ASN A 30 -29.66 2.76 12.27
CA ASN A 30 -28.78 1.85 13.01
C ASN A 30 -29.53 0.71 13.73
N GLU A 31 -30.75 0.34 13.30
CA GLU A 31 -31.40 -0.88 13.75
C GLU A 31 -30.67 -2.08 13.17
N MET A 32 -30.28 -3.02 14.04
CA MET A 32 -29.65 -4.27 13.64
C MET A 32 -30.70 -5.24 13.10
N LEU A 33 -30.46 -5.76 11.90
CA LEU A 33 -31.28 -6.72 11.19
C LEU A 33 -30.55 -8.06 11.13
N ASP A 34 -31.25 -9.15 11.41
CA ASP A 34 -30.69 -10.49 11.21
C ASP A 34 -30.51 -10.77 9.72
N VAL A 35 -29.42 -11.42 9.34
CA VAL A 35 -29.19 -11.85 7.95
C VAL A 35 -29.29 -13.37 7.85
N LEU A 36 -30.22 -13.83 7.02
CA LEU A 36 -30.40 -15.23 6.65
C LEU A 36 -29.88 -15.47 5.23
N PHE A 37 -29.80 -16.73 4.83
CA PHE A 37 -29.30 -17.13 3.51
C PHE A 37 -30.28 -18.07 2.81
N ASP A 38 -30.46 -17.87 1.51
CA ASP A 38 -31.24 -18.77 0.65
C ASP A 38 -30.44 -20.02 0.24
N SER A 39 -31.02 -20.87 -0.62
CA SER A 39 -30.37 -22.11 -1.08
C SER A 39 -29.10 -21.89 -1.93
N ASN A 40 -28.89 -20.68 -2.44
CA ASN A 40 -27.72 -20.28 -3.22
C ASN A 40 -26.74 -19.44 -2.39
N ASP A 41 -26.89 -19.39 -1.05
CA ASP A 41 -26.10 -18.53 -0.15
C ASP A 41 -26.22 -17.03 -0.47
N CYS A 42 -27.34 -16.57 -1.04
CA CYS A 42 -27.62 -15.15 -1.18
C CYS A 42 -28.25 -14.60 0.13
N PRO A 43 -27.78 -13.44 0.64
CA PRO A 43 -28.24 -12.92 1.91
C PRO A 43 -29.63 -12.26 1.81
N ILE A 44 -30.38 -12.30 2.90
CA ILE A 44 -31.66 -11.60 3.08
C ILE A 44 -31.71 -11.02 4.49
N ALA A 45 -32.07 -9.75 4.62
CA ALA A 45 -32.25 -9.12 5.93
C ALA A 45 -33.67 -9.37 6.46
N VAL A 46 -33.80 -9.54 7.77
CA VAL A 46 -35.07 -9.72 8.47
C VAL A 46 -35.19 -8.67 9.57
N SER A 47 -36.25 -7.87 9.52
CA SER A 47 -36.57 -6.94 10.60
C SER A 47 -37.18 -7.69 11.77
N SER A 48 -36.52 -7.63 12.92
CA SER A 48 -37.02 -8.22 14.17
C SER A 48 -38.33 -7.57 14.64
N THR A 49 -38.51 -6.28 14.31
CA THR A 49 -39.70 -5.50 14.67
C THR A 49 -40.92 -5.79 13.78
N THR A 50 -40.71 -5.95 12.47
CA THR A 50 -41.82 -6.08 11.49
C THR A 50 -41.98 -7.47 10.89
N GLU A 51 -41.05 -8.38 11.15
CA GLU A 51 -40.95 -9.71 10.53
C GLU A 51 -40.93 -9.67 8.99
N LYS A 52 -40.56 -8.53 8.39
CA LYS A 52 -40.42 -8.37 6.95
C LYS A 52 -39.03 -8.79 6.50
N TYR A 53 -39.00 -9.31 5.27
CA TYR A 53 -37.79 -9.78 4.61
C TYR A 53 -37.38 -8.81 3.49
N PHE A 54 -36.08 -8.54 3.39
CA PHE A 54 -35.51 -7.61 2.42
C PHE A 54 -34.39 -8.26 1.63
N MET A 55 -34.58 -8.36 0.31
CA MET A 55 -33.66 -9.08 -0.59
C MET A 55 -32.25 -8.50 -0.53
N GLY A 56 -31.25 -9.38 -0.59
CA GLY A 56 -29.87 -9.01 -0.78
C GLY A 56 -29.25 -9.64 -2.01
N TYR A 57 -27.94 -9.46 -2.12
CA TYR A 57 -27.11 -10.04 -3.15
C TYR A 57 -25.74 -10.45 -2.60
N LYS A 58 -25.09 -11.36 -3.32
CA LYS A 58 -23.65 -11.59 -3.24
C LYS A 58 -23.02 -11.38 -4.61
N GLN A 59 -21.75 -10.98 -4.61
CA GLN A 59 -20.94 -10.84 -5.80
C GLN A 59 -19.92 -11.98 -5.82
N VAL A 60 -19.80 -12.67 -6.95
CA VAL A 60 -18.80 -13.74 -7.18
C VAL A 60 -18.25 -13.54 -8.59
N ASN A 61 -16.93 -13.37 -8.72
CA ASN A 61 -16.26 -13.14 -10.02
C ASN A 61 -16.99 -12.07 -10.85
N GLU A 62 -17.17 -10.88 -10.27
CA GLU A 62 -17.85 -9.71 -10.89
C GLU A 62 -19.33 -9.89 -11.22
N SER A 63 -19.89 -11.08 -10.99
CA SER A 63 -21.31 -11.38 -11.23
C SER A 63 -22.14 -11.25 -9.96
N TYR A 64 -23.32 -10.65 -10.08
CA TYR A 64 -24.25 -10.43 -8.98
C TYR A 64 -25.32 -11.52 -8.95
N TYR A 65 -25.51 -12.13 -7.78
CA TYR A 65 -26.53 -13.13 -7.50
C TYR A 65 -27.46 -12.59 -6.43
N TYR A 66 -28.76 -12.55 -6.71
CA TYR A 66 -29.78 -12.00 -5.82
C TYR A 66 -30.52 -13.11 -5.08
N ALA A 67 -30.96 -12.82 -3.86
CA ALA A 67 -31.76 -13.76 -3.08
C ALA A 67 -33.12 -14.04 -3.74
N ASN A 68 -33.58 -15.29 -3.66
CA ASN A 68 -34.92 -15.67 -4.12
C ASN A 68 -35.96 -15.46 -3.00
N SER A 69 -36.94 -14.59 -3.23
CA SER A 69 -37.99 -14.27 -2.23
C SER A 69 -38.93 -15.42 -1.87
N THR A 70 -38.87 -16.54 -2.59
CA THR A 70 -39.72 -17.72 -2.38
C THR A 70 -38.97 -18.91 -1.77
N ASP A 71 -37.67 -18.77 -1.52
CA ASP A 71 -36.85 -19.83 -0.93
C ASP A 71 -37.09 -19.98 0.58
N ASN A 72 -36.63 -21.11 1.14
CA ASN A 72 -36.48 -21.24 2.57
C ASN A 72 -35.16 -20.59 2.98
N PHE A 73 -35.21 -19.69 3.96
CA PHE A 73 -34.04 -19.00 4.49
C PHE A 73 -33.55 -19.66 5.75
N VAL A 74 -32.22 -19.79 5.89
CA VAL A 74 -31.58 -20.37 7.07
C VAL A 74 -30.61 -19.40 7.70
N LEU A 75 -30.55 -19.43 9.03
CA LEU A 75 -29.48 -18.77 9.76
C LEU A 75 -28.18 -19.54 9.50
N LYS A 76 -27.20 -18.89 8.89
CA LYS A 76 -25.90 -19.49 8.58
C LYS A 76 -24.81 -18.73 9.32
N LYS A 77 -23.93 -19.48 10.00
CA LYS A 77 -22.67 -18.93 10.50
C LYS A 77 -21.64 -18.98 9.39
N LEU A 78 -20.98 -17.86 9.13
CA LEU A 78 -19.86 -17.80 8.20
C LEU A 78 -18.57 -18.19 8.93
N ASN A 79 -17.61 -18.75 8.18
CA ASN A 79 -16.30 -19.08 8.71
C ASN A 79 -15.43 -17.81 8.69
N ILE A 80 -15.10 -17.30 9.86
CA ILE A 80 -14.32 -16.06 10.00
C ILE A 80 -12.96 -16.11 9.29
N VAL A 81 -12.28 -17.25 9.32
CA VAL A 81 -10.98 -17.42 8.67
C VAL A 81 -11.09 -17.23 7.16
N ASN A 82 -12.17 -17.75 6.55
CA ASN A 82 -12.40 -17.58 5.13
C ASN A 82 -12.76 -16.13 4.78
N VAL A 83 -13.58 -15.47 5.63
CA VAL A 83 -13.96 -14.08 5.39
C VAL A 83 -12.76 -13.14 5.51
N ILE A 84 -11.87 -13.35 6.50
CA ILE A 84 -10.62 -12.60 6.61
C ILE A 84 -9.79 -12.82 5.34
N ALA A 85 -9.57 -14.07 4.93
CA ALA A 85 -8.82 -14.36 3.70
C ALA A 85 -9.42 -13.68 2.46
N ASP A 86 -10.75 -13.66 2.34
CA ASP A 86 -11.44 -12.95 1.24
C ASP A 86 -11.21 -11.43 1.32
N ILE A 87 -11.22 -10.83 2.52
CA ILE A 87 -10.93 -9.40 2.74
C ILE A 87 -9.49 -9.07 2.33
N GLU A 88 -8.51 -9.88 2.76
CA GLU A 88 -7.10 -9.68 2.41
C GLU A 88 -6.88 -9.73 0.89
N ASN A 89 -7.50 -10.72 0.22
CA ASN A 89 -7.40 -10.87 -1.23
C ASN A 89 -8.01 -9.67 -2.00
N LEU A 90 -8.96 -8.94 -1.39
CA LEU A 90 -9.52 -7.71 -1.97
C LEU A 90 -8.64 -6.47 -1.70
N GLY A 91 -7.74 -6.54 -0.71
CA GLY A 91 -6.73 -5.55 -0.40
C GLY A 91 -7.24 -4.25 0.25
N ILE A 92 -6.32 -3.32 0.48
CA ILE A 92 -6.53 -2.05 1.22
C ILE A 92 -7.60 -1.12 0.66
N TYR A 93 -8.04 -1.33 -0.58
CA TYR A 93 -9.09 -0.54 -1.21
C TYR A 93 -10.50 -1.06 -0.90
N PHE A 94 -10.62 -2.28 -0.40
CA PHE A 94 -11.88 -2.80 0.08
C PHE A 94 -12.15 -2.27 1.49
N ILE A 95 -13.31 -1.62 1.69
CA ILE A 95 -13.65 -1.01 2.99
C ILE A 95 -13.64 -2.01 4.15
N GLY A 96 -13.90 -3.30 3.89
CA GLY A 96 -13.80 -4.34 4.91
C GLY A 96 -12.38 -4.55 5.44
N TYR A 97 -11.34 -4.17 4.69
CA TYR A 97 -9.94 -4.26 5.14
C TYR A 97 -9.71 -3.50 6.44
N TYR A 98 -10.25 -2.28 6.54
CA TYR A 98 -10.10 -1.46 7.74
C TYR A 98 -10.90 -1.99 8.94
N THR A 99 -11.92 -2.83 8.69
CA THR A 99 -12.67 -3.47 9.79
C THR A 99 -11.87 -4.55 10.52
N ILE A 100 -10.79 -5.04 9.92
CA ILE A 100 -9.89 -6.03 10.53
C ILE A 100 -8.52 -5.43 10.90
N HIS A 101 -8.03 -4.43 10.15
CA HIS A 101 -6.67 -3.88 10.31
C HIS A 101 -6.57 -2.53 11.02
N ASN A 102 -7.67 -1.82 11.24
CA ASN A 102 -7.64 -0.55 11.99
C ASN A 102 -8.78 -0.49 13.02
N PRO A 103 -8.69 -1.28 14.11
CA PRO A 103 -9.81 -1.48 15.03
C PRO A 103 -9.94 -0.38 16.10
N GLU A 104 -9.28 0.79 15.97
CA GLU A 104 -9.34 1.85 17.00
C GLU A 104 -10.80 2.11 17.44
N PRO A 105 -11.17 1.71 18.68
CA PRO A 105 -12.55 1.77 19.13
C PRO A 105 -13.01 3.23 19.18
N GLY A 106 -14.03 3.56 18.40
CA GLY A 106 -14.61 4.91 18.40
C GLY A 106 -14.22 5.81 17.23
N VAL A 107 -13.39 5.33 16.29
CA VAL A 107 -13.23 6.00 14.99
C VAL A 107 -14.52 5.79 14.20
N ALA A 108 -15.35 6.83 14.14
CA ALA A 108 -16.53 6.83 13.31
C ALA A 108 -16.10 6.69 11.83
N ILE A 109 -16.45 5.57 11.21
CA ILE A 109 -16.40 5.45 9.75
C ILE A 109 -17.45 6.44 9.22
N SER A 110 -17.00 7.66 8.90
CA SER A 110 -17.87 8.71 8.41
C SER A 110 -18.61 8.21 7.17
N LYS A 111 -19.95 8.22 7.21
CA LYS A 111 -20.85 8.01 6.07
C LYS A 111 -20.67 9.17 5.09
N THR A 112 -19.53 9.25 4.41
CA THR A 112 -19.52 9.87 3.10
C THR A 112 -20.18 8.85 2.18
N LEU A 113 -21.49 9.03 1.95
CA LEU A 113 -22.21 8.33 0.90
C LEU A 113 -21.53 8.67 -0.43
N VAL A 114 -20.52 7.89 -0.80
CA VAL A 114 -20.03 7.85 -2.17
C VAL A 114 -21.17 7.24 -2.95
N SER A 115 -21.92 8.08 -3.66
CA SER A 115 -22.93 7.68 -4.63
C SER A 115 -22.48 6.40 -5.33
N THR A 116 -23.27 5.32 -5.27
CA THR A 116 -22.95 3.98 -5.77
C THR A 116 -22.96 3.86 -7.29
N LYS A 117 -22.79 4.98 -7.99
CA LYS A 117 -21.88 4.99 -9.10
C LYS A 117 -20.75 5.94 -8.71
N PRO A 118 -19.59 5.43 -8.27
CA PRO A 118 -18.40 6.03 -8.83
C PRO A 118 -18.73 6.01 -10.33
N LYS A 119 -18.84 7.19 -10.95
CA LYS A 119 -18.21 7.26 -12.25
C LYS A 119 -16.82 6.81 -11.89
N GLU A 120 -16.53 5.52 -12.11
CA GLU A 120 -15.17 5.13 -12.44
C GLU A 120 -14.82 6.19 -13.46
N LYS A 121 -14.04 7.15 -13.00
CA LYS A 121 -13.43 8.10 -13.89
C LYS A 121 -12.54 7.15 -14.64
N GLU A 122 -13.07 6.59 -15.74
CA GLU A 122 -12.40 5.59 -16.55
C GLU A 122 -11.00 6.14 -16.67
N GLU A 123 -10.05 5.51 -15.98
CA GLU A 123 -8.72 6.07 -15.89
C GLU A 123 -8.26 6.12 -17.32
N GLU A 124 -8.08 7.35 -17.82
CA GLU A 124 -7.80 7.55 -19.22
C GLU A 124 -6.50 6.81 -19.48
N VAL A 125 -6.57 5.79 -20.34
CA VAL A 125 -5.39 5.00 -20.70
C VAL A 125 -4.51 5.88 -21.57
N ILE A 126 -3.58 6.57 -20.94
CA ILE A 126 -2.57 7.38 -21.63
C ILE A 126 -1.35 6.48 -21.82
N MET A 127 -1.31 5.76 -22.94
CA MET A 127 -0.24 4.79 -23.19
C MET A 127 1.09 5.48 -23.44
N GLY A 128 2.13 5.05 -22.72
CA GLY A 128 3.50 5.51 -22.97
C GLY A 128 3.65 7.00 -22.76
N THR A 129 3.36 7.50 -21.56
CA THR A 129 3.62 8.90 -21.18
C THR A 129 5.10 9.24 -21.04
N GLY A 130 5.97 8.23 -21.14
CA GLY A 130 7.33 8.30 -20.65
C GLY A 130 7.34 8.12 -19.12
N PHE A 131 8.37 7.46 -18.62
CA PHE A 131 8.51 7.19 -17.20
C PHE A 131 9.98 7.01 -16.84
N ASP A 132 10.32 7.48 -15.65
CA ASP A 132 11.65 7.36 -15.09
C ASP A 132 11.63 6.19 -14.12
N LEU A 133 12.23 5.07 -14.51
CA LEU A 133 12.19 3.84 -13.71
C LEU A 133 12.89 4.04 -12.36
N SER A 134 13.86 4.96 -12.27
CA SER A 134 14.59 5.23 -11.02
C SER A 134 13.68 5.71 -9.88
N LYS A 135 12.46 6.15 -10.19
CA LYS A 135 11.50 6.67 -9.21
C LYS A 135 10.65 5.59 -8.55
N TYR A 136 10.73 4.34 -8.98
CA TYR A 136 9.87 3.27 -8.48
C TYR A 136 10.63 2.30 -7.58
N ASN A 137 9.97 1.78 -6.55
CA ASN A 137 10.47 0.65 -5.79
C ASN A 137 10.14 -0.66 -6.54
N PHE A 138 11.16 -1.44 -6.87
CA PHE A 138 11.04 -2.73 -7.54
C PHE A 138 11.19 -3.92 -6.58
N GLU A 139 11.60 -3.72 -5.32
CA GLU A 139 11.91 -4.81 -4.39
C GLU A 139 10.69 -5.69 -4.10
N ASP A 140 9.51 -5.09 -4.02
CA ASP A 140 8.24 -5.78 -3.70
C ASP A 140 7.37 -6.06 -4.92
N ALA A 141 7.84 -5.72 -6.13
CA ALA A 141 7.04 -5.91 -7.33
C ALA A 141 7.01 -7.39 -7.75
N GLU A 142 5.83 -8.00 -7.65
CA GLU A 142 5.60 -9.34 -8.18
C GLU A 142 5.85 -9.40 -9.70
N PHE A 143 6.18 -10.57 -10.25
CA PHE A 143 6.33 -10.77 -11.71
C PHE A 143 7.42 -9.95 -12.41
N LEU A 144 8.35 -9.33 -11.67
CA LEU A 144 9.59 -8.83 -12.25
C LEU A 144 10.48 -9.98 -12.77
N GLY A 145 10.38 -11.18 -12.20
CA GLY A 145 11.20 -12.32 -12.62
C GLY A 145 12.69 -12.07 -12.34
N ASN A 146 13.53 -12.12 -13.37
CA ASN A 146 14.98 -11.95 -13.26
C ASN A 146 15.47 -10.56 -13.71
N ILE A 147 14.62 -9.54 -13.75
CA ILE A 147 15.06 -8.18 -14.09
C ILE A 147 16.02 -7.66 -13.02
N THR A 148 17.24 -7.30 -13.42
CA THR A 148 18.30 -6.84 -12.51
C THR A 148 19.05 -5.60 -13.01
N GLU A 149 18.79 -5.16 -14.24
CA GLU A 149 19.43 -3.98 -14.85
C GLU A 149 18.40 -3.12 -15.58
N GLY A 150 18.78 -1.89 -15.97
CA GLY A 150 17.87 -0.94 -16.62
C GLY A 150 16.75 -0.45 -15.70
N LEU A 151 16.99 -0.39 -14.39
CA LEU A 151 16.04 0.15 -13.41
C LEU A 151 16.18 1.67 -13.22
N ASP A 152 17.30 2.27 -13.64
CA ASP A 152 17.55 3.71 -13.52
C ASP A 152 17.47 4.44 -14.87
N VAL A 153 16.79 3.85 -15.87
CA VAL A 153 16.63 4.44 -17.20
C VAL A 153 15.34 5.26 -17.31
N THR A 154 15.43 6.42 -17.97
CA THR A 154 14.25 7.19 -18.38
C THR A 154 13.75 6.68 -19.74
N ILE A 155 12.56 6.11 -19.75
CA ILE A 155 11.92 5.59 -20.96
C ILE A 155 11.14 6.72 -21.64
N PRO A 156 11.35 6.98 -22.94
CA PRO A 156 10.63 8.03 -23.66
C PRO A 156 9.14 7.69 -23.82
N PRO A 157 8.30 8.69 -24.13
CA PRO A 157 6.91 8.44 -24.49
C PRO A 157 6.76 7.47 -25.67
N GLY A 158 5.65 6.73 -25.70
CA GLY A 158 5.31 5.75 -26.74
C GLY A 158 5.71 4.31 -26.42
N TYR A 159 6.06 4.00 -25.19
CA TYR A 159 6.45 2.65 -24.76
C TYR A 159 5.68 2.20 -23.52
N VAL A 160 5.33 0.91 -23.48
CA VAL A 160 4.62 0.25 -22.37
C VAL A 160 5.38 -1.01 -22.00
N ILE A 161 5.57 -1.31 -20.72
CA ILE A 161 6.29 -2.52 -20.30
C ILE A 161 5.51 -3.77 -20.71
N LYS A 162 6.15 -4.71 -21.40
CA LYS A 162 5.63 -6.07 -21.58
C LYS A 162 6.01 -6.90 -20.36
N THR A 163 5.05 -7.11 -19.48
CA THR A 163 5.23 -7.91 -18.26
C THR A 163 5.56 -9.37 -18.61
N ASN A 164 6.21 -10.06 -17.66
CA ASN A 164 6.66 -11.45 -17.77
C ASN A 164 7.73 -11.70 -18.84
N MET A 165 8.49 -10.69 -19.26
CA MET A 165 9.60 -10.84 -20.20
C MET A 165 10.79 -10.00 -19.75
N GLY A 166 12.00 -10.56 -19.88
CA GLY A 166 13.24 -9.84 -19.67
C GLY A 166 14.29 -10.26 -20.68
N ILE A 167 15.22 -9.36 -21.00
CA ILE A 167 16.25 -9.62 -22.00
C ILE A 167 17.61 -9.07 -21.60
N LYS A 168 18.67 -9.81 -21.90
CA LYS A 168 20.04 -9.30 -21.83
C LYS A 168 20.40 -8.57 -23.11
N ILE A 169 21.18 -7.51 -23.01
CA ILE A 169 21.75 -6.80 -24.18
C ILE A 169 23.25 -7.07 -24.36
N THR A 170 23.87 -7.74 -23.39
CA THR A 170 25.26 -8.21 -23.38
C THR A 170 25.34 -9.61 -22.76
N GLU A 171 26.41 -10.37 -23.03
CA GLU A 171 26.53 -11.76 -22.57
C GLU A 171 26.57 -11.86 -21.02
N ASP A 172 27.33 -10.96 -20.40
CA ASP A 172 27.54 -10.90 -18.95
C ASP A 172 26.54 -9.98 -18.22
N GLY A 173 25.67 -9.28 -18.95
CA GLY A 173 24.70 -8.35 -18.38
C GLY A 173 23.51 -9.03 -17.71
N GLY A 174 22.86 -8.27 -16.83
CA GLY A 174 21.56 -8.58 -16.25
C GLY A 174 20.39 -8.42 -17.23
N TYR A 175 19.22 -8.91 -16.82
CA TYR A 175 18.02 -8.77 -17.64
C TYR A 175 17.39 -7.40 -17.45
N ARG A 176 16.93 -6.84 -18.57
CA ARG A 176 16.21 -5.57 -18.69
C ARG A 176 14.80 -5.80 -19.18
N PHE A 177 13.91 -4.84 -18.93
CA PHE A 177 12.52 -4.92 -19.37
C PHE A 177 12.43 -4.99 -20.89
N VAL A 178 11.39 -5.68 -21.37
CA VAL A 178 10.92 -5.59 -22.76
C VAL A 178 9.74 -4.64 -22.81
N TYR A 179 9.70 -3.78 -23.81
CA TYR A 179 8.67 -2.77 -24.00
C TYR A 179 7.96 -2.97 -25.33
N VAL A 180 6.66 -2.65 -25.38
CA VAL A 180 5.90 -2.54 -26.62
C VAL A 180 5.88 -1.08 -27.04
N ASN A 181 6.32 -0.80 -28.27
CA ASN A 181 6.16 0.51 -28.88
C ASN A 181 4.69 0.70 -29.29
N THR A 182 4.02 1.70 -28.72
CA THR A 182 2.57 1.91 -28.89
C THR A 182 2.19 2.41 -30.28
N ASN A 183 3.15 2.90 -31.08
CA ASN A 183 2.88 3.40 -32.43
C ASN A 183 2.79 2.28 -33.47
N ASN A 184 3.57 1.22 -33.30
CA ASN A 184 3.69 0.15 -34.30
C ASN A 184 3.62 -1.26 -33.71
N ASN A 185 3.38 -1.39 -32.41
CA ASN A 185 3.25 -2.62 -31.66
C ASN A 185 4.49 -3.54 -31.67
N THR A 186 5.66 -3.05 -32.06
CA THR A 186 6.91 -3.83 -32.05
C THR A 186 7.55 -3.86 -30.67
N LEU A 187 8.40 -4.87 -30.42
CA LEU A 187 9.09 -5.02 -29.14
C LEU A 187 10.46 -4.36 -29.15
N HIS A 188 10.78 -3.71 -28.04
CA HIS A 188 12.04 -2.99 -27.82
C HIS A 188 12.59 -3.27 -26.42
N THR A 189 13.88 -3.01 -26.23
CA THR A 189 14.50 -2.83 -24.91
C THR A 189 15.43 -1.62 -24.98
N PHE A 190 15.84 -1.12 -23.83
CA PHE A 190 16.69 0.07 -23.71
C PHE A 190 17.96 -0.31 -22.95
N ASP A 191 19.11 0.21 -23.37
CA ASP A 191 20.30 0.21 -22.52
C ASP A 191 20.23 1.35 -21.48
N ASP A 192 21.24 1.44 -20.62
CA ASP A 192 21.29 2.41 -19.52
C ASP A 192 21.49 3.85 -20.02
N ASP A 193 21.94 4.04 -21.27
CA ASP A 193 22.05 5.34 -21.96
C ASP A 193 20.77 5.70 -22.75
N GLY A 194 19.73 4.86 -22.71
CA GLY A 194 18.49 5.04 -23.46
C GLY A 194 18.58 4.62 -24.94
N GLY A 195 19.65 3.94 -25.34
CA GLY A 195 19.82 3.31 -26.65
C GLY A 195 18.80 2.21 -26.87
N ILE A 196 18.15 2.21 -28.05
CA ILE A 196 17.00 1.34 -28.34
C ILE A 196 17.43 0.12 -29.13
N PHE A 197 17.03 -1.06 -28.67
CA PHE A 197 17.28 -2.33 -29.36
C PHE A 197 15.95 -3.00 -29.73
N ASN A 198 15.84 -3.42 -31.00
CA ASN A 198 14.68 -4.21 -31.45
C ASN A 198 14.74 -5.62 -30.84
N VAL A 199 13.59 -6.09 -30.36
CA VAL A 199 13.44 -7.42 -29.76
C VAL A 199 12.61 -8.31 -30.69
N ALA A 200 13.14 -9.48 -31.02
CA ALA A 200 12.44 -10.57 -31.68
C ALA A 200 11.95 -11.60 -30.65
N LEU A 201 11.13 -12.55 -31.08
CA LEU A 201 10.74 -13.70 -30.27
C LEU A 201 11.22 -15.00 -30.89
N ASP A 202 11.65 -15.95 -30.06
CA ASP A 202 11.93 -17.32 -30.48
C ASP A 202 10.63 -18.13 -30.68
N LYS A 203 10.76 -19.41 -31.04
CA LYS A 203 9.61 -20.30 -31.26
C LYS A 203 8.76 -20.58 -30.01
N ASN A 204 9.28 -20.33 -28.81
CA ASN A 204 8.57 -20.46 -27.54
C ASN A 204 7.98 -19.11 -27.09
N GLY A 205 8.22 -18.03 -27.84
CA GLY A 205 7.80 -16.68 -27.49
C GLY A 205 8.70 -16.00 -26.47
N ALA A 206 9.92 -16.49 -26.23
CA ALA A 206 10.90 -15.84 -25.37
C ALA A 206 11.74 -14.83 -26.18
N PRO A 207 12.08 -13.66 -25.59
CA PRO A 207 12.67 -12.56 -26.35
C PRO A 207 14.13 -12.81 -26.72
N ILE A 208 14.55 -12.24 -27.86
CA ILE A 208 15.93 -12.24 -28.38
C ILE A 208 16.25 -10.85 -28.92
N VAL A 209 17.46 -10.36 -28.67
CA VAL A 209 17.95 -9.06 -29.14
C VAL A 209 19.23 -9.25 -29.91
N LYS A 210 19.49 -8.34 -30.86
CA LYS A 210 20.72 -8.30 -31.63
C LYS A 210 21.47 -7.01 -31.33
N ASP A 211 22.71 -7.13 -30.88
CA ASP A 211 23.56 -5.96 -30.60
C ASP A 211 24.11 -5.32 -31.90
N ALA A 212 24.90 -4.24 -31.74
CA ALA A 212 25.49 -3.49 -32.85
C ALA A 212 26.51 -4.31 -33.68
N ASP A 213 27.22 -5.25 -33.04
CA ASP A 213 28.17 -6.16 -33.68
C ASP A 213 27.48 -7.36 -34.37
N GLY A 214 26.19 -7.53 -34.07
CA GLY A 214 25.33 -8.55 -34.61
C GLY A 214 25.31 -9.85 -33.83
N ASN A 215 25.84 -9.86 -32.60
CA ASN A 215 25.66 -10.97 -31.69
C ASN A 215 24.22 -11.01 -31.18
N LEU A 216 23.74 -12.20 -30.86
CA LEU A 216 22.40 -12.43 -30.36
C LEU A 216 22.46 -12.73 -28.87
N HIS A 217 21.63 -12.03 -28.10
CA HIS A 217 21.51 -12.21 -26.66
C HIS A 217 20.15 -12.79 -26.31
N ASP A 218 20.15 -13.71 -25.35
CA ASP A 218 18.96 -14.42 -24.92
C ASP A 218 18.16 -13.61 -23.88
N GLY A 219 16.85 -13.74 -23.96
CA GLY A 219 15.95 -13.33 -22.90
C GLY A 219 15.16 -14.50 -22.32
N TYR A 220 14.26 -14.18 -21.41
CA TYR A 220 13.31 -15.11 -20.83
C TYR A 220 11.88 -14.60 -20.92
N LYS A 221 10.95 -15.55 -20.81
CA LYS A 221 9.54 -15.29 -20.56
C LYS A 221 9.09 -16.09 -19.34
N ASP A 222 8.38 -15.45 -18.43
CA ASP A 222 7.67 -16.13 -17.35
C ASP A 222 6.31 -16.64 -17.86
N VAL A 223 6.05 -17.93 -17.67
CA VAL A 223 4.77 -18.57 -17.96
C VAL A 223 4.27 -19.21 -16.67
N ASN A 224 3.43 -18.47 -15.93
CA ASN A 224 2.82 -18.92 -14.68
C ASN A 224 3.85 -19.35 -13.61
N GLY A 225 4.88 -18.52 -13.37
CA GLY A 225 5.98 -18.78 -12.44
C GLY A 225 7.07 -19.70 -12.99
N THR A 226 6.96 -20.15 -14.24
CA THR A 226 7.97 -20.98 -14.90
C THR A 226 8.75 -20.16 -15.92
N ILE A 227 10.05 -19.97 -15.67
CA ILE A 227 10.93 -19.24 -16.56
C ILE A 227 11.31 -20.09 -17.78
N VAL A 228 11.00 -19.56 -18.96
CA VAL A 228 11.35 -20.13 -20.27
C VAL A 228 12.36 -19.22 -20.96
N TYR A 229 13.60 -19.70 -21.05
CA TYR A 229 14.67 -18.99 -21.76
C TYR A 229 14.58 -19.19 -23.28
N SER A 230 14.93 -18.14 -24.02
CA SER A 230 15.00 -18.17 -25.46
C SER A 230 16.12 -19.09 -25.95
N LYS A 231 15.93 -19.69 -27.12
CA LYS A 231 16.95 -20.54 -27.77
C LYS A 231 17.62 -19.77 -28.89
N VAL A 232 18.76 -19.15 -28.57
CA VAL A 232 19.62 -18.48 -29.56
C VAL A 232 20.19 -19.51 -30.52
N SER A 233 20.02 -19.26 -31.81
CA SER A 233 20.45 -20.13 -32.90
C SER A 233 20.87 -19.28 -34.09
N LYS A 234 21.55 -19.88 -35.08
CA LYS A 234 21.93 -19.18 -36.33
C LYS A 234 20.74 -18.91 -37.28
N MET A 235 19.50 -18.95 -36.77
CA MET A 235 18.31 -18.69 -37.56
C MET A 235 18.13 -17.18 -37.76
N ASN A 236 17.44 -16.81 -38.85
CA ASN A 236 16.97 -15.44 -39.04
C ASN A 236 15.75 -15.23 -38.14
N TYR A 237 15.88 -14.33 -37.15
CA TYR A 237 14.78 -13.90 -36.31
C TYR A 237 14.05 -12.71 -36.94
N ASP A 238 12.74 -12.64 -36.73
CA ASP A 238 11.91 -11.52 -37.16
C ASP A 238 11.85 -10.45 -36.07
N PHE A 239 12.67 -9.40 -36.25
CA PHE A 239 12.71 -8.22 -35.37
C PHE A 239 11.58 -7.21 -35.68
N THR A 240 10.60 -7.60 -36.49
CA THR A 240 9.39 -6.82 -36.77
C THR A 240 8.14 -7.47 -36.16
N VAL A 241 8.33 -8.43 -35.25
CA VAL A 241 7.24 -9.07 -34.51
C VAL A 241 6.40 -8.02 -33.80
N THR A 242 5.08 -8.14 -33.94
CA THR A 242 4.13 -7.23 -33.27
C THR A 242 3.36 -7.97 -32.17
N ILE A 243 3.06 -7.25 -31.09
CA ILE A 243 2.25 -7.74 -29.97
C ILE A 243 0.93 -6.97 -29.92
N ASN A 244 -0.16 -7.66 -29.61
CA ASN A 244 -1.43 -6.99 -29.39
C ASN A 244 -1.37 -6.17 -28.09
N ILE A 245 -1.22 -4.85 -28.22
CA ILE A 245 -1.11 -3.93 -27.09
C ILE A 245 -2.32 -4.00 -26.14
N THR A 246 -3.51 -4.32 -26.65
CA THR A 246 -4.70 -4.50 -25.79
C THR A 246 -4.49 -5.64 -24.79
N ILE A 247 -3.87 -6.75 -25.20
CA ILE A 247 -3.56 -7.86 -24.28
C ILE A 247 -2.58 -7.39 -23.20
N VAL A 248 -1.58 -6.60 -23.59
CA VAL A 248 -0.57 -6.08 -22.64
C VAL A 248 -1.19 -5.13 -21.63
N ILE A 249 -2.11 -4.27 -22.06
CA ILE A 249 -2.84 -3.37 -21.15
C ILE A 249 -3.68 -4.16 -20.16
N GLU A 250 -4.40 -5.18 -20.61
CA GLU A 250 -5.22 -6.02 -19.72
C GLU A 250 -4.35 -6.85 -18.76
N GLU A 251 -3.18 -7.35 -19.21
CA GLU A 251 -2.20 -7.98 -18.33
C GLU A 251 -1.69 -7.01 -17.26
N ILE A 252 -1.38 -5.76 -17.60
CA ILE A 252 -0.91 -4.76 -16.63
C ILE A 252 -2.03 -4.36 -15.66
N LYS A 253 -3.27 -4.19 -16.13
CA LYS A 253 -4.42 -3.87 -15.25
C LYS A 253 -4.73 -4.99 -14.27
N ALA A 254 -4.48 -6.23 -14.67
CA ALA A 254 -4.63 -7.38 -13.77
C ALA A 254 -3.55 -7.41 -12.68
N LEU A 255 -2.45 -6.67 -12.86
CA LEU A 255 -1.48 -6.42 -11.80
C LEU A 255 -2.00 -5.30 -10.89
N SER A 256 -1.68 -5.40 -9.60
CA SER A 256 -2.00 -4.35 -8.63
C SER A 256 -1.45 -2.99 -9.07
N ARG A 257 -2.07 -1.90 -8.63
CA ARG A 257 -1.56 -0.52 -8.79
C ARG A 257 -0.15 -0.35 -8.23
N MET A 258 0.23 -1.22 -7.30
CA MET A 258 1.57 -1.29 -6.72
C MET A 258 2.64 -1.71 -7.73
N HIS A 259 2.26 -2.37 -8.82
CA HIS A 259 3.22 -2.86 -9.80
C HIS A 259 3.72 -1.73 -10.70
N PRO A 260 5.05 -1.52 -10.86
CA PRO A 260 5.61 -0.41 -11.63
C PRO A 260 5.10 -0.30 -13.07
N SER A 261 4.75 -1.42 -13.71
CA SER A 261 4.19 -1.40 -15.06
C SER A 261 2.85 -0.69 -15.18
N TYR A 262 2.07 -0.57 -14.09
CA TYR A 262 0.78 0.12 -14.07
C TYR A 262 0.92 1.57 -14.55
N TYR A 263 1.98 2.23 -14.11
CA TYR A 263 2.27 3.63 -14.43
C TYR A 263 2.80 3.84 -15.86
N THR A 264 3.02 2.77 -16.61
CA THR A 264 3.37 2.87 -18.04
C THR A 264 2.14 3.06 -18.93
N ILE A 265 0.93 2.81 -18.40
CA ILE A 265 -0.35 2.97 -19.11
C ILE A 265 -1.32 3.95 -18.42
N PHE A 266 -1.08 4.29 -17.16
CA PHE A 266 -1.85 5.27 -16.40
C PHE A 266 -0.96 6.41 -15.93
N ARG A 267 -1.31 7.63 -16.31
CA ARG A 267 -0.60 8.82 -15.85
C ARG A 267 -1.06 9.15 -14.43
N THR A 268 -0.13 9.16 -13.50
CA THR A 268 -0.36 9.75 -12.18
C THR A 268 0.51 10.98 -12.06
N ASP A 269 -0.07 12.09 -11.61
CA ASP A 269 0.71 13.29 -11.27
C ASP A 269 1.50 13.07 -9.96
N GLU A 270 1.17 12.01 -9.22
CA GLU A 270 1.81 11.57 -7.98
C GLU A 270 2.29 10.11 -8.16
N VAL A 271 3.59 9.85 -8.02
CA VAL A 271 4.10 8.47 -7.90
C VAL A 271 3.77 8.01 -6.49
N PRO A 272 2.94 6.97 -6.28
CA PRO A 272 2.49 6.63 -4.93
C PRO A 272 3.60 6.14 -4.00
N PHE A 273 4.75 5.72 -4.57
CA PHE A 273 5.90 5.21 -3.84
C PHE A 273 7.20 5.66 -4.52
N PRO A 274 7.62 6.93 -4.35
CA PRO A 274 8.92 7.36 -4.84
C PRO A 274 10.02 6.52 -4.16
N LYS A 275 11.05 6.12 -4.93
CA LYS A 275 12.29 5.58 -4.37
C LYS A 275 12.77 6.56 -3.28
N ARG A 276 12.99 6.05 -2.06
CA ARG A 276 13.36 6.89 -0.92
C ARG A 276 14.71 7.53 -1.23
N GLU A 277 14.77 8.86 -1.34
CA GLU A 277 16.04 9.56 -1.59
C GLU A 277 16.90 9.49 -0.33
N ASP A 278 18.06 8.86 -0.46
CA ASP A 278 19.11 8.84 0.56
C ASP A 278 19.75 10.25 0.63
N ASN A 279 19.18 11.13 1.45
CA ASN A 279 19.79 12.43 1.77
C ASN A 279 20.71 12.27 2.99
N ASP A 280 22.02 12.37 2.73
CA ASP A 280 23.13 12.21 3.68
C ASP A 280 23.36 13.41 4.63
N ASP A 281 22.45 14.38 4.73
CA ASP A 281 22.60 15.49 5.69
C ASP A 281 21.28 15.84 6.41
N ASP A 282 21.39 15.95 7.73
CA ASP A 282 20.41 16.32 8.74
C ASP A 282 19.42 17.44 8.34
N PHE A 283 18.15 17.09 8.19
CA PHE A 283 16.94 17.72 8.78
C PHE A 283 15.73 17.39 7.91
N ILE A 284 14.78 16.62 8.46
CA ILE A 284 13.40 16.64 7.99
C ILE A 284 12.53 17.02 9.19
N GLU A 285 11.86 18.16 9.04
CA GLU A 285 10.92 18.70 10.02
C GLU A 285 9.77 17.71 10.27
N SER A 286 9.49 17.55 11.56
CA SER A 286 8.44 16.73 12.17
C SER A 286 7.06 16.84 11.52
N ASP A 287 6.62 15.73 10.92
CA ASP A 287 5.22 15.34 10.74
C ASP A 287 4.94 14.00 11.46
N SER A 288 4.77 14.09 12.79
CA SER A 288 4.04 13.18 13.69
C SER A 288 4.25 11.65 13.65
N THR A 289 5.14 11.11 12.80
CA THR A 289 5.34 9.65 12.64
C THR A 289 6.73 9.16 13.07
N GLY A 290 7.63 10.06 13.49
CA GLY A 290 8.87 9.78 14.22
C GLY A 290 9.71 8.61 13.70
N THR A 291 10.63 8.86 12.77
CA THR A 291 11.66 7.87 12.42
C THR A 291 12.63 7.68 13.59
N ILE A 292 12.82 6.45 14.06
CA ILE A 292 13.78 6.11 15.12
C ILE A 292 15.05 5.55 14.48
N LEU A 293 16.19 6.20 14.71
CA LEU A 293 17.51 5.72 14.28
C LEU A 293 18.05 4.69 15.29
N VAL A 294 18.27 3.47 14.81
CA VAL A 294 18.83 2.37 15.61
C VAL A 294 20.34 2.32 15.43
N ASP A 295 21.10 2.31 16.53
CA ASP A 295 22.57 2.21 16.48
C ASP A 295 23.00 0.87 15.87
N SER A 296 24.07 0.91 15.04
CA SER A 296 24.76 -0.23 14.42
C SER A 296 25.11 -1.39 15.34
N GLU A 297 25.16 -1.19 16.67
CA GLU A 297 25.36 -2.27 17.63
C GLU A 297 24.11 -3.15 17.89
N TYR A 298 22.96 -2.78 17.31
CA TYR A 298 21.70 -3.50 17.41
C TYR A 298 21.18 -3.93 16.04
N ALA A 299 20.40 -5.01 16.02
CA ALA A 299 19.60 -5.39 14.86
C ALA A 299 18.11 -5.37 15.24
N ILE A 300 17.25 -4.89 14.36
CA ILE A 300 15.80 -4.84 14.59
C ILE A 300 15.25 -6.26 14.57
N ILE A 301 14.38 -6.60 15.53
CA ILE A 301 13.57 -7.81 15.49
C ILE A 301 12.29 -7.43 14.72
N PRO A 302 12.10 -7.88 13.47
CA PRO A 302 10.96 -7.48 12.65
C PRO A 302 9.66 -7.81 13.36
N SER A 303 8.66 -6.95 13.17
CA SER A 303 7.30 -7.17 13.67
C SER A 303 7.17 -7.24 15.20
N CYS A 304 8.19 -6.84 15.97
CA CYS A 304 8.21 -6.96 17.43
C CYS A 304 8.31 -5.57 18.07
N PHE A 305 7.35 -5.22 18.92
CA PHE A 305 7.16 -3.87 19.46
C PHE A 305 6.89 -3.88 20.97
N CYS A 306 7.26 -2.81 21.69
CA CYS A 306 7.26 -2.74 23.15
C CYS A 306 6.89 -1.35 23.68
N LYS A 307 6.34 -1.27 24.90
CA LYS A 307 6.03 -0.01 25.59
C LYS A 307 7.06 0.35 26.66
N MET A 308 7.22 1.64 26.97
CA MET A 308 8.11 2.12 28.03
C MET A 308 7.35 2.62 29.24
N GLU A 309 6.13 3.12 29.06
CA GLU A 309 5.24 3.51 30.14
C GLU A 309 3.87 2.81 30.05
N PRO A 310 3.18 2.55 31.19
CA PRO A 310 1.86 1.90 31.18
C PRO A 310 0.81 2.63 30.33
N ASP A 311 0.83 3.96 30.38
CA ASP A 311 -0.16 4.83 29.75
C ASP A 311 0.31 5.36 28.38
N GLU A 312 1.44 4.85 27.87
CA GLU A 312 1.98 5.26 26.58
C GLU A 312 1.16 4.67 25.44
N GLU A 313 0.76 5.52 24.49
CA GLU A 313 0.04 5.09 23.28
C GLU A 313 0.99 4.59 22.19
N MET A 314 2.26 5.00 22.24
CA MET A 314 3.29 4.64 21.28
C MET A 314 3.98 3.32 21.65
N TYR A 315 4.34 2.54 20.64
CA TYR A 315 5.22 1.39 20.80
C TYR A 315 6.55 1.64 20.10
N PHE A 316 7.61 1.11 20.70
CA PHE A 316 8.98 1.18 20.21
C PHE A 316 9.40 -0.15 19.59
N PRO A 317 10.34 -0.14 18.63
CA PRO A 317 10.87 -1.37 18.06
C PRO A 317 11.65 -2.18 19.10
N CYS A 318 11.51 -3.50 19.02
CA CYS A 318 12.38 -4.43 19.73
C CYS A 318 13.65 -4.67 18.91
N VAL A 319 14.79 -4.74 19.59
CA VAL A 319 16.10 -4.98 18.97
C VAL A 319 16.85 -6.10 19.67
N VAL A 320 17.84 -6.68 19.00
CA VAL A 320 18.78 -7.66 19.54
C VAL A 320 20.19 -7.08 19.60
N THR A 321 20.89 -7.26 20.72
CA THR A 321 22.30 -6.86 20.90
C THR A 321 23.26 -7.90 20.34
N LYS A 322 24.54 -7.55 20.14
CA LYS A 322 25.61 -8.48 19.74
C LYS A 322 25.81 -9.68 20.67
N GLU A 323 25.41 -9.55 21.94
CA GLU A 323 25.39 -10.64 22.94
C GLU A 323 24.09 -11.46 22.90
N ASN A 324 23.25 -11.27 21.87
CA ASN A 324 22.01 -12.00 21.62
C ASN A 324 20.89 -11.72 22.63
N ASN A 325 20.93 -10.56 23.30
CA ASN A 325 19.90 -10.12 24.24
C ASN A 325 18.87 -9.23 23.56
N ALA A 326 17.59 -9.41 23.86
CA ALA A 326 16.52 -8.55 23.34
C ALA A 326 16.30 -7.32 24.23
N LYS A 327 16.15 -6.15 23.60
CA LYS A 327 15.96 -4.84 24.24
C LYS A 327 14.83 -4.07 23.57
N CYS A 328 14.18 -3.18 24.32
CA CYS A 328 13.29 -2.17 23.74
C CYS A 328 14.14 -0.94 23.34
N TYR A 329 14.00 -0.40 22.12
CA TYR A 329 14.85 0.69 21.64
C TYR A 329 14.08 2.01 21.54
N THR A 330 14.40 2.96 22.42
CA THR A 330 13.67 4.23 22.55
C THR A 330 14.43 5.41 21.95
N SER A 331 13.70 6.48 21.60
CA SER A 331 14.28 7.75 21.15
C SER A 331 15.09 8.48 22.24
N ALA A 332 14.81 8.21 23.52
CA ALA A 332 15.56 8.76 24.66
C ALA A 332 16.90 8.05 24.91
N GLY A 333 17.19 6.96 24.17
CA GLY A 333 18.41 6.17 24.30
C GLY A 333 18.38 5.10 25.41
N ASP A 334 17.28 5.03 26.18
CA ASP A 334 17.02 3.97 27.15
C ASP A 334 16.74 2.64 26.46
N LYS A 335 17.28 1.56 27.03
CA LYS A 335 17.26 0.21 26.44
C LYS A 335 16.92 -0.87 27.48
N PRO A 336 15.69 -0.89 28.02
CA PRO A 336 15.29 -1.89 29.01
C PRO A 336 15.29 -3.30 28.42
N ASP A 337 15.46 -4.29 29.30
CA ASP A 337 15.42 -5.70 28.93
C ASP A 337 14.03 -6.13 28.47
N LEU A 338 13.98 -7.02 27.48
CA LEU A 338 12.78 -7.72 27.09
C LEU A 338 12.74 -9.13 27.68
N VAL A 339 11.57 -9.52 28.15
CA VAL A 339 11.22 -10.92 28.42
C VAL A 339 10.05 -11.32 27.53
N PHE A 340 9.87 -12.62 27.30
CA PHE A 340 8.85 -13.13 26.40
C PHE A 340 7.94 -14.09 27.15
N ASP A 341 6.65 -14.04 26.86
CA ASP A 341 5.68 -14.98 27.37
C ASP A 341 5.72 -16.34 26.63
N SER A 342 4.77 -17.22 26.95
CA SER A 342 4.66 -18.53 26.31
C SER A 342 4.22 -18.49 24.84
N GLN A 343 3.71 -17.35 24.36
CA GLN A 343 3.33 -17.12 22.96
C GLN A 343 4.40 -16.35 22.19
N GLU A 344 5.57 -16.14 22.80
CA GLU A 344 6.68 -15.36 22.25
C GLU A 344 6.39 -13.86 22.10
N ALA A 345 5.38 -13.32 22.79
CA ALA A 345 5.12 -11.89 22.79
C ALA A 345 6.02 -11.15 23.80
N PRO A 346 6.55 -9.97 23.43
CA PRO A 346 7.50 -9.23 24.25
C PRO A 346 6.83 -8.54 25.44
N LEU A 347 7.57 -8.42 26.54
CA LEU A 347 7.27 -7.56 27.67
C LEU A 347 8.53 -6.78 28.07
N THR A 348 8.39 -5.46 28.18
CA THR A 348 9.46 -4.56 28.64
C THR A 348 9.61 -4.64 30.16
N VAL A 349 10.84 -4.79 30.65
CA VAL A 349 11.15 -4.78 32.08
C VAL A 349 11.68 -3.39 32.48
N VAL A 350 10.84 -2.60 33.16
CA VAL A 350 11.17 -1.26 33.64
C VAL A 350 11.10 -1.25 35.18
N GLY A 351 12.26 -1.30 35.83
CA GLY A 351 12.33 -1.50 37.29
C GLY A 351 11.72 -2.84 37.70
N ASP A 352 10.74 -2.81 38.62
CA ASP A 352 9.97 -3.99 39.04
C ASP A 352 8.71 -4.24 38.17
N ALA A 353 8.40 -3.33 37.25
CA ALA A 353 7.23 -3.43 36.39
C ALA A 353 7.53 -4.19 35.09
N LYS A 354 6.49 -4.82 34.55
CA LYS A 354 6.50 -5.39 33.20
C LYS A 354 5.39 -4.74 32.40
N LEU A 355 5.71 -4.30 31.19
CA LEU A 355 4.78 -3.63 30.29
C LEU A 355 4.57 -4.49 29.05
N PRO A 356 3.32 -4.76 28.64
CA PRO A 356 3.05 -5.62 27.49
C PRO A 356 3.43 -4.90 26.19
N GLY A 357 4.28 -5.55 25.40
CA GLY A 357 4.45 -5.25 23.99
C GLY A 357 3.59 -6.18 23.14
N PHE A 358 3.83 -6.19 21.83
CA PHE A 358 3.24 -7.16 20.92
C PHE A 358 4.22 -7.63 19.85
N ILE A 359 3.94 -8.78 19.27
CA ILE A 359 4.62 -9.28 18.08
C ILE A 359 3.58 -9.64 17.01
N ILE A 360 3.86 -9.30 15.75
CA ILE A 360 3.01 -9.66 14.62
C ILE A 360 3.51 -10.99 14.05
N ILE A 361 2.69 -12.03 14.16
CA ILE A 361 2.98 -13.36 13.59
C ILE A 361 1.83 -13.73 12.67
N ASN A 362 2.12 -13.90 11.38
CA ASN A 362 1.10 -14.11 10.35
C ASN A 362 0.01 -13.04 10.42
N GLU A 363 0.43 -11.76 10.45
CA GLU A 363 -0.47 -10.59 10.45
C GLU A 363 -1.38 -10.45 11.69
N VAL A 364 -1.17 -11.27 12.73
CA VAL A 364 -1.89 -11.18 14.00
C VAL A 364 -0.99 -10.60 15.06
N GLU A 365 -1.44 -9.51 15.71
CA GLU A 365 -0.82 -8.95 16.90
C GLU A 365 -1.04 -9.88 18.11
N ILE A 366 0.05 -10.38 18.67
CA ILE A 366 0.06 -11.18 19.89
C ILE A 366 0.66 -10.31 20.99
N TYR A 367 -0.19 -9.90 21.94
CA TYR A 367 0.20 -9.06 23.06
C TYR A 367 0.77 -9.87 24.22
N GLY A 368 1.79 -9.32 24.88
CA GLY A 368 2.46 -9.95 26.02
C GLY A 368 1.52 -10.19 27.20
N ASN A 369 1.39 -11.44 27.64
CA ASN A 369 0.53 -11.82 28.77
C ASN A 369 1.25 -11.69 30.11
N LEU A 370 0.95 -10.62 30.86
CA LEU A 370 1.51 -10.30 32.18
C LEU A 370 1.35 -11.37 33.26
N THR A 371 0.40 -12.30 33.11
CA THR A 371 0.12 -13.36 34.11
C THR A 371 0.87 -14.66 33.84
N SER A 372 1.53 -14.75 32.69
CA SER A 372 2.23 -15.96 32.25
C SER A 372 3.64 -16.08 32.87
N ILE A 373 4.29 -17.22 32.64
CA ILE A 373 5.71 -17.37 32.97
C ILE A 373 6.52 -16.70 31.87
N HIS A 374 7.20 -15.60 32.22
CA HIS A 374 8.09 -14.89 31.30
C HIS A 374 9.51 -15.44 31.36
N LYS A 375 10.18 -15.53 30.21
CA LYS A 375 11.58 -15.95 30.11
C LYS A 375 12.37 -14.99 29.24
N SER A 376 13.66 -14.87 29.50
CA SER A 376 14.55 -14.29 28.50
C SER A 376 14.61 -15.21 27.28
N LYS A 377 14.62 -14.61 26.09
CA LYS A 377 14.81 -15.31 24.82
C LYS A 377 16.13 -14.83 24.23
N ILE A 378 16.92 -15.79 23.75
CA ILE A 378 18.19 -15.52 23.06
C ILE A 378 17.87 -15.48 21.57
N PHE A 379 18.21 -14.38 20.91
CA PHE A 379 18.03 -14.20 19.47
C PHE A 379 19.39 -14.25 18.79
N ASP A 380 19.52 -14.91 17.64
CA ASP A 380 20.79 -14.90 16.91
C ASP A 380 20.98 -13.55 16.22
N TYR A 381 21.81 -12.66 16.78
CA TYR A 381 22.09 -11.34 16.23
C TYR A 381 22.46 -11.41 14.74
N LYS A 382 23.23 -12.41 14.31
CA LYS A 382 23.63 -12.54 12.91
C LYS A 382 22.45 -12.77 11.98
N GLN A 383 21.45 -13.54 12.42
CA GLN A 383 20.22 -13.76 11.64
C GLN A 383 19.50 -12.44 11.32
N TYR A 384 19.57 -11.47 12.23
CA TYR A 384 18.90 -10.17 12.09
C TYR A 384 19.80 -9.08 11.50
N ASN A 385 21.12 -9.21 11.65
CA ASN A 385 22.12 -8.27 11.18
C ASN A 385 22.69 -8.60 9.78
N ASP A 386 22.50 -9.83 9.30
CA ASP A 386 22.84 -10.25 7.93
C ASP A 386 21.77 -9.81 6.92
N ILE A 387 20.69 -9.16 7.37
CA ILE A 387 19.86 -8.31 6.52
C ILE A 387 20.78 -7.12 6.17
N PRO A 388 21.15 -6.90 4.89
CA PRO A 388 22.21 -5.97 4.52
C PRO A 388 21.88 -4.55 5.01
N ILE A 389 22.50 -4.15 6.12
CA ILE A 389 22.64 -2.75 6.49
C ILE A 389 23.75 -2.22 5.58
N ILE A 390 23.38 -1.33 4.66
CA ILE A 390 24.32 -0.69 3.76
C ILE A 390 25.29 0.12 4.61
N GLU A 391 26.52 -0.36 4.80
CA GLU A 391 27.58 0.43 5.41
C GLU A 391 28.11 1.43 4.37
N PRO A 392 28.27 2.73 4.71
CA PRO A 392 28.82 3.71 3.79
C PRO A 392 30.31 3.43 3.54
N GLU A 393 30.69 3.27 2.27
CA GLU A 393 32.11 3.25 1.89
C GLU A 393 32.71 4.65 2.05
N GLU A 394 33.77 4.77 2.87
CA GLU A 394 34.52 6.00 3.08
C GLU A 394 35.14 6.53 1.77
N ILE A 395 34.53 7.56 1.17
CA ILE A 395 35.18 8.37 0.13
C ILE A 395 35.86 9.57 0.78
N LYS A 396 37.19 9.55 0.83
CA LYS A 396 38.03 10.71 1.17
C LYS A 396 37.82 11.82 0.15
N SER A 397 37.19 12.92 0.56
CA SER A 397 37.10 14.13 -0.26
C SER A 397 38.37 14.98 -0.12
N GLU A 398 39.06 15.20 -1.23
CA GLU A 398 40.03 16.29 -1.37
C GLU A 398 39.25 17.57 -1.75
N SER A 399 39.35 18.63 -0.93
CA SER A 399 38.75 19.93 -1.22
C SER A 399 39.40 20.63 -2.42
N PRO A 400 38.64 21.20 -3.37
CA PRO A 400 39.17 22.20 -4.28
C PRO A 400 39.00 23.62 -3.71
N ASN A 401 40.06 24.40 -3.88
CA ASN A 401 40.18 25.83 -3.55
C ASN A 401 39.06 26.68 -4.15
N ALA A 402 38.55 27.60 -3.32
CA ALA A 402 37.78 28.76 -3.76
C ALA A 402 38.74 29.87 -4.25
N THR A 403 38.39 30.51 -5.37
CA THR A 403 38.94 31.80 -5.80
C THR A 403 37.81 32.78 -6.08
N ASP A 404 38.10 34.02 -5.71
CA ASP A 404 37.27 35.23 -5.56
C ASP A 404 36.66 35.83 -6.84
N GLU A 405 35.92 36.93 -6.58
CA GLU A 405 35.53 38.07 -7.44
C GLU A 405 34.05 38.05 -7.92
N GLU A 406 33.26 39.13 -7.92
CA GLU A 406 33.44 40.55 -7.57
C GLU A 406 32.06 41.22 -7.41
N SER A 407 32.02 42.34 -6.68
CA SER A 407 30.86 43.19 -6.35
C SER A 407 30.52 44.24 -7.43
N THR A 408 29.27 44.71 -7.52
CA THR A 408 28.98 46.14 -7.79
C THR A 408 27.60 46.62 -7.28
N ASN A 409 27.64 47.81 -6.67
CA ASN A 409 26.56 48.65 -6.11
C ASN A 409 25.61 49.28 -7.15
N MET A 410 24.41 49.68 -6.70
CA MET A 410 23.77 51.00 -6.95
C MET A 410 22.46 51.09 -6.10
N GLU A 411 22.43 51.92 -5.06
CA GLU A 411 21.91 53.31 -4.99
C GLU A 411 20.38 53.44 -4.76
N GLU A 412 20.07 53.95 -3.57
CA GLU A 412 18.81 54.54 -3.04
C GLU A 412 18.36 55.77 -3.86
N PRO A 413 17.08 56.22 -3.82
CA PRO A 413 16.65 57.07 -2.69
C PRO A 413 15.13 57.18 -2.33
N ALA A 414 14.94 57.63 -1.08
CA ALA A 414 14.05 58.68 -0.55
C ALA A 414 12.53 58.49 -0.29
N GLU A 415 12.18 59.05 0.87
CA GLU A 415 10.94 59.18 1.64
C GLU A 415 9.85 60.07 1.00
N GLU A 416 8.58 59.88 1.37
CA GLU A 416 7.73 60.93 2.02
C GLU A 416 6.30 60.43 2.38
N ASP A 417 5.91 60.70 3.64
CA ASP A 417 4.64 61.23 4.16
C ASP A 417 3.23 60.60 3.93
N GLY A 418 2.50 60.48 5.05
CA GLY A 418 1.09 60.94 5.12
C GLY A 418 0.02 60.03 5.77
N ILE A 419 -0.20 60.20 7.08
CA ILE A 419 -1.39 59.81 7.90
C ILE A 419 -2.56 60.79 7.56
N PRO A 420 -3.88 60.46 7.54
CA PRO A 420 -4.62 60.09 8.77
C PRO A 420 -5.85 59.14 8.72
N ASP A 421 -6.14 58.69 9.95
CA ASP A 421 -7.33 58.02 10.50
C ASP A 421 -8.66 58.59 10.03
N GLU A 422 -9.66 57.73 9.79
CA GLU A 422 -11.07 57.99 10.17
C GLU A 422 -11.79 56.65 10.52
N TYR A 423 -12.76 56.80 11.41
CA TYR A 423 -13.53 55.83 12.18
C TYR A 423 -14.59 55.07 11.34
N GLU A 424 -15.08 53.94 11.85
CA GLU A 424 -16.52 53.79 12.19
C GLU A 424 -16.78 52.52 13.02
N ASP A 425 -17.40 52.75 14.19
CA ASP A 425 -17.97 51.77 15.11
C ASP A 425 -19.23 51.14 14.47
N ASP A 426 -19.38 49.81 14.55
CA ASP A 426 -20.64 49.13 14.25
C ASP A 426 -21.14 48.39 15.50
N ASP A 427 -21.98 49.10 16.27
CA ASP A 427 -22.79 48.61 17.37
C ASP A 427 -23.95 47.75 16.83
N THR A 428 -23.83 46.43 16.90
CA THR A 428 -24.98 45.52 16.75
C THR A 428 -25.45 45.00 18.11
N PRO A 429 -26.73 45.24 18.50
CA PRO A 429 -27.27 44.73 19.76
C PRO A 429 -27.73 43.25 19.62
N PRO A 430 -27.73 42.48 20.73
CA PRO A 430 -28.18 41.09 20.72
C PRO A 430 -29.71 40.99 20.62
N PRO A 431 -30.26 39.91 20.02
CA PRO A 431 -31.70 39.72 19.96
C PRO A 431 -32.29 39.40 21.33
N THR A 432 -33.40 40.07 21.61
CA THR A 432 -34.24 39.97 22.80
C THR A 432 -35.03 38.67 22.88
N GLU A 433 -35.07 38.10 24.08
CA GLU A 433 -36.05 37.09 24.52
C GLU A 433 -37.48 37.64 24.50
N ASP A 434 -38.39 36.93 23.84
CA ASP A 434 -39.84 36.95 24.10
C ASP A 434 -40.29 35.47 24.12
N GLN A 435 -40.61 34.91 25.29
CA GLN A 435 -41.98 34.83 25.85
C GLN A 435 -43.03 34.25 24.89
N PHE A 436 -43.35 32.96 25.03
CA PHE A 436 -44.72 32.46 24.77
C PHE A 436 -45.08 31.26 25.69
N PHE A 437 -45.90 31.60 26.70
CA PHE A 437 -47.01 30.90 27.37
C PHE A 437 -46.88 29.48 27.99
N ASP A 438 -47.08 29.51 29.31
CA ASP A 438 -47.71 28.52 30.17
C ASP A 438 -49.11 28.04 29.72
N ASN A 439 -49.44 26.84 30.25
CA ASN A 439 -50.76 26.22 30.50
C ASN A 439 -51.35 25.32 29.40
N LEU A 440 -51.44 24.01 29.66
CA LEU A 440 -52.63 23.44 30.33
C LEU A 440 -52.42 21.97 30.75
N LEU A 441 -52.90 21.67 31.95
CA LEU A 441 -53.11 20.36 32.57
C LEU A 441 -54.54 19.85 32.26
N VAL A 442 -54.71 18.51 32.34
CA VAL A 442 -55.98 17.73 32.53
C VAL A 442 -56.89 17.65 31.28
N ASP A 443 -57.45 16.52 30.82
CA ASP A 443 -57.92 15.25 31.43
C ASP A 443 -57.20 13.97 30.95
#